data_AF-A0A9Q3EPQ0-F1
#
_entry.id   AF-A0A9Q3EPQ0-F1
#
_cell.length_a   1.000
_cell.length_b   1.000
_cell.length_c   1.000
_cell.angle_alpha   90.00
_cell.angle_beta   90.00
_cell.angle_gamma   90.00
#
_symmetry.space_group_name_H-M   'P 1'
#
loop_
_entity.id
_entity.type
_entity.pdbx_description
1 polymer ?
#
loop_
_entity_poly.entity_id
_entity_poly.type
_entity_poly.pdbx_seq_one_letter_code
_entity_poly.pdbx_strand_id
1 'polypeptide(L)'
;MYGIYLHNNKDRYFNIGNNKHKKFAFLPLERQIKVNKVSPVSLELEKFKSEQLYEAEMSLYLTDKQESESSSLLYDHKEAFESDKEPLGANIGHEADIILNIERPNPPLLGRPACPASPKSREALEIHIKELLELGVIRKVGQNEEVEITTQVIVAWNNAKSRIVGDFRALNTYTVPDRYPIPNIQISLTQISQAV
;
A
#
# COMPACT_ATOMS: atom_id res chain seq x y z
N MET A 1 48.35 34.83 0.30
CA MET A 1 47.13 34.95 -0.53
C MET A 1 46.70 33.54 -0.90
N TYR A 2 45.57 33.07 -0.38
CA TYR A 2 45.06 31.72 -0.65
C TYR A 2 44.43 31.72 -2.04
N GLY A 3 44.91 30.88 -2.95
CA GLY A 3 44.47 30.88 -4.33
C GLY A 3 44.54 29.48 -4.93
N ILE A 4 43.73 29.25 -5.96
CA ILE A 4 43.75 28.03 -6.76
C ILE A 4 44.57 28.33 -8.01
N TYR A 5 45.63 27.56 -8.22
CA TYR A 5 46.51 27.72 -9.37
C TYR A 5 46.29 26.55 -10.34
N LEU A 6 45.77 26.85 -11.53
CA LEU A 6 45.58 25.89 -12.62
C LEU A 6 46.82 25.84 -13.50
N HIS A 7 47.30 24.62 -13.79
CA HIS A 7 48.43 24.40 -14.69
C HIS A 7 47.97 23.58 -15.90
N ASN A 8 48.04 24.18 -17.08
CA ASN A 8 47.57 23.59 -18.33
C ASN A 8 48.74 22.97 -19.14
N ASN A 9 49.34 21.91 -18.60
CA ASN A 9 50.36 21.09 -19.27
C ASN A 9 49.76 19.74 -19.70
N LYS A 10 50.57 18.84 -20.30
CA LYS A 10 50.15 17.49 -20.75
C LYS A 10 49.37 16.72 -19.67
N ASP A 11 49.78 16.84 -18.41
CA ASP A 11 49.01 16.37 -17.27
C ASP A 11 48.33 17.57 -16.60
N ARG A 12 47.01 17.70 -16.74
CA ARG A 12 46.26 18.80 -16.12
C ARG A 12 46.23 18.59 -14.60
N TYR A 13 46.73 19.54 -13.83
CA TYR A 13 46.63 19.53 -12.37
C TYR A 13 46.40 20.94 -11.80
N PHE A 14 45.91 21.00 -10.57
CA PHE A 14 45.78 22.24 -9.82
C PHE A 14 46.41 22.12 -8.43
N ASN A 15 46.80 23.26 -7.86
CA ASN A 15 47.30 23.38 -6.50
C ASN A 15 46.34 24.26 -5.69
N ILE A 16 46.06 23.87 -4.44
CA ILE A 16 45.27 24.69 -3.50
C ILE A 16 46.21 25.25 -2.43
N GLY A 17 46.22 26.58 -2.28
CA GLY A 17 47.03 27.28 -1.28
C GLY A 17 48.49 27.47 -1.70
N ASN A 18 49.36 27.78 -0.74
CA ASN A 18 50.77 28.10 -1.01
C ASN A 18 51.67 26.87 -1.23
N ASN A 19 51.15 25.64 -1.09
CA ASN A 19 51.96 24.44 -1.18
C ASN A 19 52.08 23.95 -2.64
N LYS A 20 53.14 24.37 -3.34
CA LYS A 20 53.44 24.01 -4.73
C LYS A 20 53.78 22.53 -4.96
N HIS A 21 53.98 21.76 -3.88
CA HIS A 21 54.32 20.34 -3.95
C HIS A 21 53.09 19.42 -3.91
N LYS A 22 51.93 19.92 -3.45
CA LYS A 22 50.70 19.14 -3.34
C LYS A 22 49.81 19.35 -4.58
N LYS A 23 50.06 18.54 -5.61
CA LYS A 23 49.35 18.58 -6.89
C LYS A 23 48.11 17.69 -6.87
N PHE A 24 46.98 18.23 -7.31
CA PHE A 24 45.75 17.48 -7.54
C PHE A 24 45.53 17.32 -9.03
N ALA A 25 45.63 16.08 -9.54
CA ALA A 25 45.36 15.80 -10.94
C ALA A 25 43.85 15.86 -11.20
N PHE A 26 43.45 16.38 -12.36
CA PHE A 26 42.10 16.13 -12.85
C PHE A 26 42.01 14.65 -13.23
N LEU A 27 41.00 13.95 -12.71
CA LEU A 27 40.77 12.55 -13.08
C LEU A 27 40.60 12.45 -14.61
N PRO A 28 41.33 11.55 -15.29
CA PRO A 28 41.09 11.29 -16.71
C PRO A 28 39.61 10.94 -16.91
N LEU A 29 39.01 11.45 -17.99
CA LEU A 29 37.61 11.22 -18.32
C LEU A 29 37.28 9.72 -18.39
N GLU A 30 38.27 8.87 -18.67
CA GLU A 30 38.14 7.40 -18.70
C GLU A 30 38.01 6.74 -17.31
N ARG A 31 38.33 7.45 -16.22
CA ARG A 31 38.16 6.98 -14.83
C ARG A 31 36.99 7.62 -14.08
N GLN A 32 36.27 8.54 -14.72
CA GLN A 32 34.87 8.70 -14.36
C GLN A 32 34.24 7.36 -14.72
N ILE A 33 33.99 6.57 -13.66
CA ILE A 33 32.97 5.54 -13.50
C ILE A 33 32.33 5.18 -14.84
N LYS A 34 32.33 3.89 -15.19
CA LYS A 34 31.31 3.32 -16.08
C LYS A 34 29.93 3.60 -15.47
N VAL A 35 29.50 4.86 -15.53
CA VAL A 35 28.12 5.28 -15.53
C VAL A 35 27.73 4.86 -16.93
N ASN A 36 27.47 3.56 -17.08
CA ASN A 36 26.41 3.15 -17.98
C ASN A 36 25.32 4.19 -17.75
N LYS A 37 24.80 4.81 -18.80
CA LYS A 37 23.55 5.56 -18.69
C LYS A 37 22.54 4.60 -18.06
N VAL A 38 22.45 4.60 -16.73
CA VAL A 38 21.48 3.84 -15.96
C VAL A 38 20.19 4.45 -16.45
N SER A 39 19.44 3.69 -17.24
CA SER A 39 18.17 4.17 -17.75
C SER A 39 17.35 4.57 -16.52
N PRO A 40 16.49 5.60 -16.60
CA PRO A 40 15.64 6.01 -15.48
C PRO A 40 14.92 4.81 -14.84
N VAL A 41 14.51 3.85 -15.68
CA VAL A 41 13.90 2.57 -15.31
C VAL A 41 14.77 1.74 -14.36
N SER A 42 16.08 1.64 -14.62
CA SER A 42 16.98 0.87 -13.75
C SER A 42 17.22 1.51 -12.37
N LEU A 43 17.09 2.83 -12.25
CA LEU A 43 17.17 3.51 -10.93
C LEU A 43 15.90 3.28 -10.10
N GLU A 44 14.74 3.29 -10.75
CA GLU A 44 13.46 3.03 -10.09
C GLU A 44 13.30 1.56 -9.69
N LEU A 45 13.80 0.63 -10.51
CA LEU A 45 13.81 -0.80 -10.20
C LEU A 45 14.65 -1.11 -8.96
N GLU A 46 15.85 -0.52 -8.86
CA GLU A 46 16.71 -0.70 -7.68
C GLU A 46 16.08 -0.09 -6.42
N LYS A 47 15.41 1.07 -6.56
CA LYS A 47 14.64 1.66 -5.48
C LYS A 47 13.50 0.75 -5.02
N PHE A 48 12.72 0.21 -5.96
CA PHE A 48 11.64 -0.75 -5.69
C PHE A 48 12.15 -1.99 -4.95
N LYS A 49 13.28 -2.57 -5.37
CA LYS A 49 13.89 -3.70 -4.66
C LYS A 49 14.22 -3.35 -3.21
N SER A 50 14.83 -2.19 -3.00
CA SER A 50 15.27 -1.76 -1.67
C SER A 50 14.14 -1.33 -0.74
N GLU A 51 13.04 -0.80 -1.27
CA GLU A 51 11.94 -0.24 -0.48
C GLU A 51 10.77 -1.22 -0.32
N GLN A 52 10.45 -2.01 -1.34
CA GLN A 52 9.25 -2.86 -1.35
C GLN A 52 9.55 -4.36 -1.32
N LEU A 53 10.69 -4.80 -1.84
CA LEU A 53 11.08 -6.22 -1.82
C LEU A 53 12.08 -6.57 -0.72
N TYR A 54 12.39 -5.66 0.21
CA TYR A 54 13.42 -5.91 1.22
C TYR A 54 13.03 -7.04 2.20
N GLU A 55 11.73 -7.24 2.44
CA GLU A 55 11.19 -8.36 3.24
C GLU A 55 10.89 -9.60 2.39
N ALA A 56 10.96 -9.50 1.06
CA ALA A 56 10.63 -10.61 0.18
C ALA A 56 11.74 -11.67 0.23
N GLU A 57 11.39 -12.87 0.68
CA GLU A 57 12.30 -14.00 0.65
C GLU A 57 12.36 -14.59 -0.76
N MET A 58 13.43 -14.27 -1.48
CA MET A 58 13.72 -14.88 -2.78
C MET A 58 14.35 -16.27 -2.59
N SER A 59 13.97 -17.21 -3.47
CA SER A 59 14.49 -18.57 -3.40
C SER A 59 15.99 -18.61 -3.69
N LEU A 60 16.74 -19.31 -2.84
CA LEU A 60 18.19 -19.53 -3.00
C LEU A 60 18.57 -20.36 -4.24
N TYR A 61 17.59 -20.97 -4.91
CA TYR A 61 17.81 -21.80 -6.10
C TYR A 61 17.72 -21.01 -7.41
N LEU A 62 17.43 -19.71 -7.35
CA LEU A 62 17.38 -18.87 -8.53
C LEU A 62 18.79 -18.54 -9.01
N THR A 63 18.99 -18.58 -10.33
CA THR A 63 20.19 -18.00 -10.96
C THR A 63 20.07 -16.48 -10.99
N ASP A 64 21.19 -15.76 -11.04
CA ASP A 64 21.23 -14.29 -11.12
C ASP A 64 20.32 -13.74 -12.24
N LYS A 65 20.23 -14.47 -13.36
CA LYS A 65 19.36 -14.12 -14.48
C LYS A 65 17.88 -14.22 -14.10
N GLN A 66 17.48 -15.31 -13.46
CA GLN A 66 16.09 -15.53 -13.05
C GLN A 66 15.66 -14.57 -11.93
N GLU A 67 16.57 -14.23 -11.02
CA GLU A 67 16.32 -13.24 -9.97
C GLU A 67 16.09 -11.85 -10.58
N SER A 68 16.92 -11.47 -11.57
CA SER A 68 16.75 -10.23 -12.32
C SER A 68 15.44 -10.19 -13.11
N GLU A 69 15.07 -11.28 -13.77
CA GLU A 69 13.80 -11.39 -14.51
C GLU A 69 12.59 -11.31 -13.57
N SER A 70 12.65 -11.99 -12.42
CA SER A 70 11.58 -11.96 -11.40
C SER A 70 11.41 -10.57 -10.82
N SER A 71 12.50 -9.89 -10.50
CA SER A 71 12.47 -8.51 -9.99
C SER A 71 11.86 -7.54 -11.01
N SER A 72 12.21 -7.69 -12.29
CA SER A 72 11.62 -6.90 -13.37
C SER A 72 10.12 -7.13 -13.47
N LEU A 73 9.68 -8.39 -13.45
CA LEU A 73 8.27 -8.75 -13.53
C LEU A 73 7.46 -8.17 -12.36
N LEU A 74 7.99 -8.26 -11.14
CA LEU A 74 7.35 -7.69 -9.95
C LEU A 74 7.27 -6.16 -10.03
N TYR A 75 8.30 -5.51 -10.56
CA TYR A 75 8.29 -4.06 -10.75
C TYR A 75 7.30 -3.63 -11.84
N ASP A 76 7.23 -4.37 -12.95
CA ASP A 76 6.30 -4.10 -14.05
C ASP A 76 4.83 -4.26 -13.61
N HIS A 77 4.57 -5.11 -12.62
CA HIS A 77 3.25 -5.35 -12.04
C HIS A 77 3.11 -4.84 -10.59
N LYS A 78 3.92 -3.88 -10.16
CA LYS A 78 3.95 -3.40 -8.76
C LYS A 78 2.60 -2.90 -8.25
N GLU A 79 1.76 -2.34 -9.12
CA GLU A 79 0.42 -1.84 -8.79
C GLU A 79 -0.60 -2.96 -8.49
N ALA A 80 -0.29 -4.21 -8.84
CA ALA A 80 -1.13 -5.36 -8.52
C ALA A 80 -0.96 -5.84 -7.07
N PHE A 81 0.06 -5.34 -6.36
CA PHE A 81 0.38 -5.73 -4.99
C PHE A 81 0.06 -4.61 -4.01
N GLU A 82 -0.25 -5.00 -2.78
CA GLU A 82 -0.38 -4.07 -1.66
C GLU A 82 0.95 -3.34 -1.40
N SER A 83 0.90 -2.03 -1.16
CA SER A 83 2.09 -1.25 -0.79
C SER A 83 1.83 -0.37 0.43
N ASP A 84 2.91 0.05 1.12
CA ASP A 84 2.80 0.93 2.30
C ASP A 84 2.03 2.24 2.04
N LYS A 85 2.03 2.72 0.78
CA LYS A 85 1.37 3.97 0.39
C LYS A 85 -0.08 3.76 -0.01
N GLU A 86 -0.37 2.61 -0.62
CA GLU A 86 -1.70 2.24 -1.11
C GLU A 86 -1.99 0.80 -0.65
N PRO A 87 -2.34 0.62 0.63
CA PRO A 87 -2.57 -0.72 1.18
C PRO A 87 -3.92 -1.30 0.76
N LEU A 88 -4.82 -0.47 0.20
CA LEU A 88 -6.14 -0.89 -0.23
C LEU A 88 -6.35 -0.55 -1.70
N GLY A 89 -6.76 -1.56 -2.47
CA GLY A 89 -7.27 -1.35 -3.82
C GLY A 89 -8.67 -0.74 -3.79
N ALA A 90 -8.99 0.08 -4.80
CA ALA A 90 -10.32 0.66 -4.98
C ALA A 90 -10.85 0.33 -6.38
N ASN A 91 -12.06 -0.24 -6.44
CA ASN A 91 -12.76 -0.45 -7.71
C ASN A 91 -13.53 0.82 -8.07
N ILE A 92 -12.97 1.62 -8.98
CA ILE A 92 -13.56 2.90 -9.42
C ILE A 92 -14.70 2.62 -10.42
N GLY A 93 -15.86 3.25 -10.22
CA GLY A 93 -17.03 3.15 -11.11
C GLY A 93 -17.92 1.93 -10.91
N HIS A 94 -17.72 1.20 -9.81
CA HIS A 94 -18.54 0.07 -9.40
C HIS A 94 -19.08 0.28 -7.99
N GLU A 95 -19.89 1.33 -7.82
CA GLU A 95 -20.58 1.60 -6.56
C GLU A 95 -21.61 0.50 -6.23
N ALA A 96 -21.69 0.11 -4.97
CA ALA A 96 -22.65 -0.89 -4.50
C ALA A 96 -23.88 -0.22 -3.92
N ASP A 97 -25.05 -0.50 -4.50
CA ASP A 97 -26.33 -0.07 -3.97
C ASP A 97 -26.87 -1.08 -2.94
N ILE A 98 -27.23 -0.57 -1.75
CA ILE A 98 -27.92 -1.37 -0.74
C ILE A 98 -29.40 -1.03 -0.78
N ILE A 99 -30.19 -1.92 -1.40
CA ILE A 99 -31.64 -1.74 -1.53
C ILE A 99 -32.33 -2.27 -0.27
N LEU A 100 -33.21 -1.45 0.31
CA LEU A 100 -34.02 -1.84 1.45
C LEU A 100 -35.40 -2.36 1.00
N ASN A 101 -35.98 -3.29 1.77
CA ASN A 101 -37.31 -3.86 1.54
C ASN A 101 -38.44 -3.11 2.30
N ILE A 102 -38.16 -1.90 2.76
CA ILE A 102 -39.02 -1.05 3.57
C ILE A 102 -39.06 0.36 2.98
N GLU A 103 -40.16 1.07 3.24
CA GLU A 103 -40.30 2.48 2.92
C GLU A 103 -40.04 3.34 4.16
N ARG A 104 -39.73 4.62 3.94
CA ARG A 104 -39.57 5.59 5.02
C ARG A 104 -40.92 5.84 5.71
N PRO A 105 -40.93 6.10 7.04
CA PRO A 105 -39.77 6.25 7.92
C PRO A 105 -39.12 4.92 8.33
N ASN A 106 -37.80 4.94 8.51
CA ASN A 106 -37.04 3.74 8.88
C ASN A 106 -37.46 3.22 10.27
N PRO A 107 -37.52 1.88 10.48
CA PRO A 107 -37.77 1.29 11.78
C PRO A 107 -36.75 1.77 12.84
N PRO A 108 -37.17 2.00 14.10
CA PRO A 108 -36.25 2.40 15.17
C PRO A 108 -35.06 1.46 15.37
N LEU A 109 -35.21 0.18 14.98
CA LEU A 109 -34.15 -0.83 15.06
C LEU A 109 -32.93 -0.52 14.19
N LEU A 110 -33.09 0.31 13.15
CA LEU A 110 -32.01 0.77 12.27
C LEU A 110 -31.26 1.98 12.82
N GLY A 111 -31.81 2.72 13.79
CA GLY A 111 -31.18 3.88 14.42
C GLY A 111 -30.61 3.55 15.80
N ARG A 112 -29.63 2.63 15.88
CA ARG A 112 -29.07 2.20 17.17
C ARG A 112 -28.06 3.19 17.76
N PRO A 113 -28.12 3.47 19.07
CA PRO A 113 -27.09 4.27 19.73
C PRO A 113 -25.77 3.50 19.80
N ALA A 114 -24.67 4.23 20.00
CA ALA A 114 -23.36 3.63 20.26
C ALA A 114 -23.40 2.74 21.52
N CYS A 115 -22.73 1.59 21.44
CA CYS A 115 -22.67 0.67 22.56
C CYS A 115 -21.65 1.18 23.61
N PRO A 116 -21.95 1.08 24.92
CA PRO A 116 -20.95 1.34 25.95
C PRO A 116 -19.73 0.43 25.79
N ALA A 117 -18.53 1.02 25.77
CA ALA A 117 -17.27 0.30 25.64
C ALA A 117 -16.47 0.37 26.94
N SER A 118 -15.79 -0.72 27.31
CA SER A 118 -14.81 -0.70 28.40
C SER A 118 -13.62 0.20 28.04
N PRO A 119 -12.84 0.72 29.02
CA PRO A 119 -11.70 1.59 28.74
C PRO A 119 -10.72 0.99 27.72
N LYS A 120 -10.36 -0.29 27.90
CA LYS A 120 -9.52 -1.06 26.97
C LYS A 120 -10.12 -1.16 25.56
N SER A 121 -11.44 -1.34 25.46
CA SER A 121 -12.12 -1.42 24.15
C SER A 121 -12.20 -0.06 23.49
N ARG A 122 -12.36 1.02 24.25
CA ARG A 122 -12.38 2.39 23.73
C ARG A 122 -11.03 2.79 23.14
N GLU A 123 -9.94 2.49 23.84
CA GLU A 123 -8.58 2.69 23.32
C GLU A 123 -8.34 1.92 22.02
N ALA A 124 -8.75 0.65 21.97
CA ALA A 124 -8.66 -0.14 20.75
C ALA A 124 -9.52 0.43 19.61
N LEU A 125 -10.75 0.88 19.90
CA LEU A 125 -11.61 1.53 18.90
C LEU A 125 -10.98 2.80 18.35
N GLU A 126 -10.38 3.63 19.20
CA GLU A 126 -9.74 4.88 18.77
C GLU A 126 -8.57 4.63 17.82
N ILE A 127 -7.74 3.61 18.09
CA ILE A 127 -6.65 3.19 17.20
C ILE A 127 -7.19 2.79 15.83
N HIS A 128 -8.12 1.83 15.80
CA HIS A 128 -8.69 1.31 14.55
C HIS A 128 -9.47 2.38 13.76
N ILE A 129 -10.23 3.26 14.44
CA ILE A 129 -10.95 4.36 13.78
C ILE A 129 -9.94 5.34 13.14
N LYS A 130 -8.85 5.65 13.83
CA LYS A 130 -7.80 6.52 13.30
C LYS A 130 -7.16 5.91 12.05
N GLU A 131 -6.80 4.63 12.09
CA GLU A 131 -6.26 3.91 10.94
C GLU A 131 -7.24 3.93 9.76
N LEU A 132 -8.52 3.62 9.98
CA LEU A 132 -9.53 3.65 8.91
C LEU A 132 -9.78 5.06 8.33
N LEU A 133 -9.60 6.12 9.14
CA LEU A 133 -9.65 7.51 8.68
C LEU A 133 -8.42 7.86 7.82
N GLU A 134 -7.23 7.45 8.25
CA GLU A 134 -5.97 7.65 7.50
C GLU A 134 -6.00 6.91 6.15
N LEU A 135 -6.60 5.72 6.13
CA LEU A 135 -6.82 4.92 4.92
C LEU A 135 -7.96 5.43 4.03
N GLY A 136 -8.75 6.42 4.49
CA GLY A 136 -9.89 6.95 3.74
C GLY A 136 -11.07 5.99 3.60
N VAL A 137 -11.12 4.90 4.37
CA VAL A 137 -12.20 3.91 4.35
C VAL A 137 -13.47 4.45 5.01
N ILE A 138 -13.30 5.24 6.07
CA ILE A 138 -14.40 5.90 6.77
C ILE A 138 -14.20 7.42 6.78
N ARG A 139 -15.28 8.16 7.00
CA ARG A 139 -15.24 9.62 7.17
C ARG A 139 -16.14 10.08 8.29
N LYS A 140 -15.86 11.29 8.78
CA LYS A 140 -16.79 11.99 9.67
C LYS A 140 -18.02 12.44 8.87
N VAL A 141 -19.20 12.16 9.40
CA VAL A 141 -20.47 12.68 8.89
C VAL A 141 -20.56 14.19 9.17
N GLY A 142 -21.03 14.97 8.20
CA GLY A 142 -21.17 16.42 8.34
C GLY A 142 -22.29 16.81 9.30
N GLN A 143 -22.23 18.02 9.89
CA GLN A 143 -23.27 18.50 10.81
C GLN A 143 -24.68 18.58 10.17
N ASN A 144 -24.74 18.77 8.86
CA ASN A 144 -25.98 18.92 8.10
C ASN A 144 -26.39 17.62 7.38
N GLU A 145 -25.69 16.52 7.61
CA GLU A 145 -25.97 15.23 6.97
C GLU A 145 -26.83 14.38 7.91
N GLU A 146 -28.02 13.99 7.47
CA GLU A 146 -28.93 13.17 8.24
C GLU A 146 -28.48 11.70 8.19
N VAL A 147 -28.33 11.09 9.37
CA VAL A 147 -27.97 9.66 9.51
C VAL A 147 -29.18 8.91 10.03
N GLU A 148 -29.91 8.27 9.12
CA GLU A 148 -31.11 7.51 9.46
C GLU A 148 -30.81 6.07 9.90
N ILE A 149 -29.62 5.55 9.54
CA ILE A 149 -29.20 4.17 9.80
C ILE A 149 -27.87 4.19 10.53
N THR A 150 -27.83 3.57 11.71
CA THR A 150 -26.63 3.42 12.53
C THR A 150 -26.52 1.99 13.06
N THR A 151 -25.32 1.44 12.93
CA THR A 151 -25.00 0.10 13.42
C THR A 151 -24.08 0.19 14.63
N GLN A 152 -24.36 -0.62 15.64
CA GLN A 152 -23.46 -0.71 16.79
C GLN A 152 -22.15 -1.35 16.38
N VAL A 153 -21.07 -0.83 16.96
CA VAL A 153 -19.72 -1.30 16.72
C VAL A 153 -19.14 -1.79 18.04
N ILE A 154 -18.54 -2.98 18.02
CA ILE A 154 -17.92 -3.62 19.19
C ILE A 154 -16.50 -4.08 18.86
N VAL A 155 -15.69 -4.34 19.90
CA VAL A 155 -14.34 -4.89 19.74
C VAL A 155 -14.35 -6.38 20.09
N ALA A 156 -13.92 -7.21 19.14
CA ALA A 156 -13.63 -8.61 19.37
C ALA A 156 -12.13 -8.82 19.60
N TRP A 157 -11.78 -9.68 20.55
CA TRP A 157 -10.38 -9.97 20.91
C TRP A 157 -10.04 -11.42 20.56
N ASN A 158 -8.90 -11.64 19.92
CA ASN A 158 -8.34 -12.96 19.67
C ASN A 158 -6.80 -12.91 19.78
N ASN A 159 -6.20 -13.76 20.61
CA ASN A 159 -4.74 -13.82 20.81
C ASN A 159 -4.09 -12.44 21.01
N ALA A 160 -4.67 -11.63 21.90
CA ALA A 160 -4.27 -10.23 22.20
C ALA A 160 -4.44 -9.22 21.05
N LYS A 161 -4.88 -9.63 19.86
CA LYS A 161 -5.23 -8.74 18.75
C LYS A 161 -6.71 -8.35 18.84
N SER A 162 -7.00 -7.07 18.63
CA SER A 162 -8.37 -6.53 18.59
C SER A 162 -8.85 -6.34 17.16
N ARG A 163 -10.16 -6.45 16.94
CA ARG A 163 -10.83 -6.14 15.66
C ARG A 163 -12.13 -5.40 15.93
N ILE A 164 -12.43 -4.43 15.07
CA ILE A 164 -13.74 -3.77 15.03
C ILE A 164 -14.76 -4.69 14.34
N VAL A 165 -15.94 -4.84 14.93
CA VAL A 165 -17.06 -5.63 14.37
C VAL A 165 -18.35 -4.81 14.44
N GLY A 166 -19.01 -4.62 13.30
CA GLY A 166 -20.33 -4.00 13.22
C GLY A 166 -21.46 -5.03 13.36
N ASP A 167 -22.49 -4.71 14.16
CA ASP A 167 -23.72 -5.50 14.25
C ASP A 167 -24.71 -5.08 13.16
N PHE A 168 -24.64 -5.76 12.01
CA PHE A 168 -25.50 -5.53 10.85
C PHE A 168 -26.77 -6.39 10.84
N ARG A 169 -27.07 -7.16 11.90
CA ARG A 169 -28.21 -8.11 11.88
C ARG A 169 -29.56 -7.43 11.64
N ALA A 170 -29.76 -6.25 12.25
CA ALA A 170 -30.96 -5.45 12.03
C ALA A 170 -31.03 -4.99 10.56
N LEU A 171 -29.94 -4.40 10.04
CA LEU A 171 -29.86 -3.95 8.65
C LEU A 171 -30.16 -5.10 7.67
N ASN A 172 -29.53 -6.26 7.88
CA ASN A 172 -29.69 -7.44 7.03
C ASN A 172 -31.14 -7.99 6.97
N THR A 173 -31.97 -7.70 7.98
CA THR A 173 -33.40 -8.09 7.96
C THR A 173 -34.18 -7.24 6.98
N TYR A 174 -33.71 -6.02 6.73
CA TYR A 174 -34.36 -5.03 5.89
C TYR A 174 -33.67 -4.83 4.54
N THR A 175 -32.60 -5.56 4.23
CA THR A 175 -31.96 -5.51 2.91
C THR A 175 -32.56 -6.54 1.95
N VAL A 176 -32.71 -6.15 0.70
CA VAL A 176 -33.05 -7.09 -0.39
C VAL A 176 -31.78 -7.90 -0.70
N PRO A 177 -31.82 -9.24 -0.62
CA PRO A 177 -30.65 -10.05 -0.88
C PRO A 177 -30.27 -10.01 -2.37
N ASP A 178 -29.05 -9.58 -2.66
CA ASP A 178 -28.48 -9.70 -3.99
C ASP A 178 -28.09 -11.16 -4.26
N ARG A 179 -28.70 -11.77 -5.27
CA ARG A 179 -28.58 -13.21 -5.54
C ARG A 179 -27.60 -13.46 -6.68
N TYR A 180 -26.31 -13.29 -6.40
CA TYR A 180 -25.23 -13.84 -7.20
C TYR A 180 -24.68 -15.09 -6.52
N PRO A 181 -25.13 -16.30 -6.91
CA PRO A 181 -24.62 -17.52 -6.30
C PRO A 181 -23.13 -17.67 -6.60
N ILE A 182 -22.31 -17.61 -5.55
CA ILE A 182 -20.90 -18.00 -5.65
C ILE A 182 -20.87 -19.49 -5.99
N PRO A 183 -20.22 -19.89 -7.09
CA PRO A 183 -20.22 -21.28 -7.52
C PRO A 183 -19.55 -22.17 -6.45
N ASN A 184 -20.10 -23.37 -6.27
CA ASN A 184 -19.50 -24.34 -5.36
C ASN A 184 -18.11 -24.73 -5.88
N ILE A 185 -17.10 -24.62 -5.03
CA ILE A 185 -15.70 -24.94 -5.34
C ILE A 185 -15.56 -26.31 -6.01
N GLN A 186 -16.30 -27.32 -5.55
CA GLN A 186 -16.23 -28.67 -6.13
C GLN A 186 -16.75 -28.71 -7.57
N ILE A 187 -17.81 -27.96 -7.86
CA ILE A 187 -18.37 -27.86 -9.21
C ILE A 187 -17.34 -27.16 -10.12
N SER A 188 -16.78 -26.04 -9.65
CA SER A 188 -15.75 -25.31 -10.40
C SER A 188 -14.52 -26.17 -10.69
N LEU A 189 -14.03 -26.93 -9.70
CA LEU A 189 -12.88 -27.83 -9.87
C LEU A 189 -13.18 -28.97 -10.87
N THR A 190 -14.39 -29.52 -10.84
CA THR A 190 -14.81 -30.58 -11.77
C THR A 190 -14.91 -30.06 -13.21
N GLN A 191 -15.38 -28.84 -13.40
CA GLN A 191 -15.44 -28.21 -14.72
C GLN A 191 -14.04 -27.98 -15.30
N ILE A 192 -13.09 -27.55 -14.46
CA ILE A 192 -11.70 -27.37 -14.88
C ILE A 192 -11.08 -28.71 -15.29
N SER A 193 -11.29 -29.79 -14.51
CA SER A 193 -10.72 -31.10 -14.84
C SER A 193 -11.29 -31.74 -16.11
N GLN A 194 -12.51 -31.36 -16.52
CA GLN A 194 -13.14 -31.82 -17.76
C GLN A 194 -12.75 -30.98 -18.98
N ALA A 195 -12.21 -29.78 -18.78
CA ALA A 195 -11.80 -28.87 -19.85
C ALA A 195 -10.36 -29.10 -20.35
N VAL A 196 -9.60 -29.97 -19.66
CA VAL A 196 -8.25 -30.43 -20.01
C VAL A 196 -8.33 -31.76 -20.75
#